data_AF-A0A8D8QQJ4-F1
#
_entry.id   AF-A0A8D8QQJ4-F1
#
_cell.length_a   1.000
_cell.length_b   1.000
_cell.length_c   1.000
_cell.angle_alpha   90.00
_cell.angle_beta   90.00
_cell.angle_gamma   90.00
#
_symmetry.space_group_name_H-M   'P 1'
#
loop_
_entity.id
_entity.type
_entity.pdbx_description
1 polymer ?
#
loop_
_entity_poly.entity_id
_entity_poly.type
_entity_poly.pdbx_seq_one_letter_code
_entity_poly.pdbx_strand_id
1 'polypeptide(L)'
;MVSLQRLLSGDIQFRLKHVLYIMHLCGQVSLPGHYKEPWKTQLHRIYTAFNWTLSGAFCLSVALGLFLNTIKEFGLFSERCFVFGAFLLCFCSNCLLNVKLKKFLTILDFFEALAERHRDKPVVVMLKKMESLFLLALFAMTAQGLTWEFLIYPLLPKSDEELETLIKLYNLKHPHNSLPFQPYIPYVDTSEPKIFYILYALFVYIGFLHLAATVFYGSLFPFSVFHLKTGFIILKEYTQMVGKPHFNSSGQPVFYTNLFDNEEMVLRPITQDNQQVTSDCQEDGQLCDVQAPRLARLGISMSTDTHHHNLPRVYFPLDGISLSHTDCLNKAQETQINIPGGNIRKLRSLCYDKSIRRLFKDNPTLYESFYLVQLMVFHKRLMQQRNLMDDYFQDMFMPLTVIVIVMLIVSMFAGFMPLLPGIVRLKMIIMASGILGYIFVIFYCGELLASCNESLATTLWLSRWYTCSQGTIRNMILFLRMNQKQHYFLIMRKWKLSYRWMIGVVRFAYSVFNVMRIRKQRSG
;
A
#
# COMPACT_ATOMS: atom_id res chain seq x y z
N MET A 1 8.58 -18.15 2.56
CA MET A 1 7.35 -18.96 2.46
C MET A 1 6.83 -19.19 3.87
N VAL A 2 5.89 -18.35 4.30
CA VAL A 2 5.24 -18.43 5.61
C VAL A 2 4.08 -19.41 5.50
N SER A 3 3.97 -20.37 6.43
CA SER A 3 2.97 -21.43 6.35
C SER A 3 1.54 -20.87 6.51
N LEU A 4 0.63 -21.37 5.67
CA LEU A 4 -0.81 -21.06 5.63
C LEU A 4 -1.50 -21.16 7.00
N GLN A 5 -0.93 -21.92 7.94
CA GLN A 5 -1.40 -22.05 9.32
C GLN A 5 -1.34 -20.73 10.08
N ARG A 6 -0.39 -19.83 9.78
CA ARG A 6 -0.36 -18.45 10.30
C ARG A 6 -1.42 -17.54 9.65
N LEU A 7 -1.85 -17.90 8.43
CA LEU A 7 -2.92 -17.25 7.66
C LEU A 7 -4.32 -17.68 8.10
N LEU A 8 -4.47 -18.57 9.10
CA LEU A 8 -5.76 -18.86 9.73
C LEU A 8 -5.75 -18.69 11.26
N SER A 9 -4.57 -18.62 11.88
CA SER A 9 -4.43 -18.40 13.34
C SER A 9 -4.59 -16.93 13.74
N GLY A 10 -5.80 -16.40 13.59
CA GLY A 10 -6.47 -15.41 14.46
C GLY A 10 -5.87 -14.03 14.79
N ASP A 11 -4.56 -13.86 15.03
CA ASP A 11 -4.14 -12.80 15.96
C ASP A 11 -3.54 -11.53 15.33
N ILE A 12 -3.08 -11.57 14.08
CA ILE A 12 -2.37 -10.41 13.47
C ILE A 12 -2.47 -10.40 11.94
N GLN A 13 -3.56 -10.86 11.34
CA GLN A 13 -3.57 -10.88 9.88
C GLN A 13 -3.94 -9.54 9.27
N PHE A 14 -3.09 -9.14 8.32
CA PHE A 14 -3.28 -8.03 7.42
C PHE A 14 -4.66 -8.14 6.74
N ARG A 15 -5.55 -7.14 6.90
CA ARG A 15 -6.92 -7.24 6.38
C ARG A 15 -6.96 -7.39 4.86
N LEU A 16 -6.05 -6.75 4.14
CA LEU A 16 -5.96 -6.89 2.69
C LEU A 16 -5.60 -8.32 2.23
N LYS A 17 -4.86 -9.09 3.04
CA LYS A 17 -4.58 -10.50 2.75
C LYS A 17 -5.84 -11.35 2.88
N HIS A 18 -6.73 -11.03 3.82
CA HIS A 18 -8.03 -11.68 3.91
C HIS A 18 -8.91 -11.34 2.71
N VAL A 19 -8.96 -10.08 2.28
CA VAL A 19 -9.73 -9.70 1.08
C VAL A 19 -9.13 -10.37 -0.17
N LEU A 20 -7.79 -10.44 -0.27
CA LEU A 20 -7.12 -11.18 -1.34
C LEU A 20 -7.40 -12.69 -1.29
N TYR A 21 -7.56 -13.25 -0.10
CA TYR A 21 -7.98 -14.64 0.08
C TYR A 21 -9.44 -14.85 -0.34
N ILE A 22 -10.35 -13.92 -0.02
CA ILE A 22 -11.72 -13.95 -0.54
C ILE A 22 -11.71 -13.89 -2.07
N MET A 23 -10.92 -12.99 -2.66
CA MET A 23 -10.71 -12.93 -4.11
C MET A 23 -10.17 -14.24 -4.69
N HIS A 24 -9.30 -14.93 -3.95
CA HIS A 24 -8.82 -16.25 -4.31
C HIS A 24 -9.96 -17.26 -4.32
N LEU A 25 -10.74 -17.37 -3.24
CA LEU A 25 -11.89 -18.26 -3.15
C LEU A 25 -12.98 -17.97 -4.19
N CYS A 26 -13.17 -16.71 -4.56
CA CYS A 26 -14.05 -16.29 -5.64
C CYS A 26 -13.49 -16.60 -7.05
N GLY A 27 -12.32 -17.20 -7.17
CA GLY A 27 -11.70 -17.50 -8.47
C GLY A 27 -11.35 -16.24 -9.26
N GLN A 28 -11.12 -15.12 -8.58
CA GLN A 28 -10.67 -13.87 -9.23
C GLN A 28 -9.14 -13.79 -9.29
N VAL A 29 -8.45 -14.44 -8.34
CA VAL A 29 -7.00 -14.49 -8.22
C VAL A 29 -6.51 -15.90 -7.91
N SER A 30 -5.37 -16.31 -8.48
CA SER A 30 -4.70 -17.56 -8.11
C SER A 30 -3.48 -17.27 -7.23
N LEU A 31 -3.61 -17.53 -5.91
CA LEU A 31 -2.51 -17.31 -4.98
C LEU A 31 -1.44 -18.42 -5.11
N PRO A 32 -0.17 -18.07 -5.30
CA PRO A 32 0.90 -19.05 -5.47
C PRO A 32 1.14 -19.82 -4.17
N GLY A 33 1.18 -21.15 -4.24
CA GLY A 33 1.46 -22.02 -3.10
C GLY A 33 0.36 -22.08 -2.04
N HIS A 34 -0.87 -21.65 -2.37
CA HIS A 34 -2.00 -21.73 -1.44
C HIS A 34 -2.38 -23.18 -1.12
N TYR A 35 -2.54 -24.01 -2.15
CA TYR A 35 -2.77 -25.44 -1.98
C TYR A 35 -1.44 -26.20 -1.94
N LYS A 36 -1.32 -27.13 -0.99
CA LYS A 36 -0.17 -28.04 -0.92
C LYS A 36 -0.21 -29.06 -2.06
N GLU A 37 -1.41 -29.56 -2.39
CA GLU A 37 -1.55 -30.54 -3.46
C GLU A 37 -1.58 -29.86 -4.85
N PRO A 38 -0.80 -30.38 -5.82
CA PRO A 38 -0.70 -29.76 -7.15
C PRO A 38 -2.02 -29.82 -7.93
N TRP A 39 -2.81 -30.89 -7.78
CA TRP A 39 -4.09 -31.05 -8.47
C TRP A 39 -5.13 -30.00 -8.02
N LYS A 40 -5.16 -29.62 -6.73
CA LYS A 40 -6.04 -28.55 -6.24
C LYS A 40 -5.64 -27.21 -6.81
N THR A 41 -4.34 -26.94 -6.91
CA THR A 41 -3.82 -25.73 -7.57
C THR A 41 -4.25 -25.68 -9.04
N GLN A 42 -4.19 -26.81 -9.75
CA GLN A 42 -4.60 -26.90 -11.14
C GLN A 42 -6.11 -26.70 -11.31
N LEU A 43 -6.93 -27.34 -10.47
CA LEU A 43 -8.38 -27.17 -10.45
C LEU A 43 -8.76 -25.71 -10.17
N HIS A 44 -8.09 -25.07 -9.22
CA HIS A 44 -8.32 -23.65 -8.92
C HIS A 44 -7.96 -22.73 -10.08
N ARG A 45 -6.90 -23.05 -10.84
CA ARG A 45 -6.55 -22.30 -12.05
C ARG A 45 -7.62 -22.44 -13.13
N ILE A 46 -8.18 -23.64 -13.30
CA ILE A 46 -9.31 -23.86 -14.23
C ILE A 46 -10.51 -23.04 -13.79
N TYR A 47 -10.87 -23.07 -12.50
CA TYR A 47 -11.94 -22.26 -11.94
C TYR A 47 -11.71 -20.75 -12.14
N THR A 48 -10.49 -20.28 -11.91
CA THR A 48 -10.11 -18.87 -12.13
C THR A 48 -10.24 -18.48 -13.60
N ALA A 49 -9.75 -19.33 -14.51
CA ALA A 49 -9.85 -19.11 -15.96
C ALA A 49 -11.31 -19.11 -16.44
N PHE A 50 -12.16 -19.98 -15.88
CA PHE A 50 -13.60 -20.00 -16.14
C PHE A 50 -14.25 -18.67 -15.73
N ASN A 51 -14.02 -18.21 -14.50
CA ASN A 51 -14.59 -16.94 -14.02
C ASN A 51 -14.14 -15.73 -14.82
N TRP A 52 -12.89 -15.73 -15.27
CA TRP A 52 -12.35 -14.71 -16.17
C TRP A 52 -13.01 -14.71 -17.54
N THR A 53 -13.13 -15.90 -18.14
CA THR A 53 -13.79 -16.08 -19.44
C THR A 53 -15.25 -15.64 -19.35
N LEU A 54 -15.94 -16.03 -18.28
CA LEU A 54 -17.30 -15.63 -18.01
C LEU A 54 -17.44 -14.11 -17.85
N SER A 55 -16.59 -13.49 -17.04
CA SER A 55 -16.61 -12.03 -16.83
C SER A 55 -16.28 -11.24 -18.10
N GLY A 56 -15.33 -11.74 -18.90
CA GLY A 56 -14.95 -11.15 -20.18
C GLY A 56 -16.07 -11.27 -21.21
N ALA A 57 -16.69 -12.45 -21.34
CA ALA A 57 -17.84 -12.66 -22.21
C ALA A 57 -19.03 -11.80 -21.81
N PHE A 58 -19.28 -11.65 -20.51
CA PHE A 58 -20.29 -10.72 -19.99
C PHE A 58 -19.99 -9.27 -20.36
N CYS A 59 -18.76 -8.79 -20.13
CA CYS A 59 -18.37 -7.43 -20.51
C CYS A 59 -18.53 -7.19 -22.02
N LEU A 60 -18.14 -8.15 -22.85
CA LEU A 60 -18.30 -8.07 -24.30
C LEU A 60 -19.77 -8.02 -24.72
N SER A 61 -20.61 -8.90 -24.13
CA SER A 61 -22.04 -8.96 -24.44
C SER A 61 -22.78 -7.68 -24.01
N VAL A 62 -22.42 -7.10 -22.86
CA VAL A 62 -22.95 -5.80 -22.41
C VAL A 62 -22.46 -4.67 -23.32
N ALA A 63 -21.19 -4.67 -23.74
CA ALA A 63 -20.67 -3.69 -24.69
C ALA A 63 -21.42 -3.74 -26.03
N LEU A 64 -21.64 -4.93 -26.57
CA LEU A 64 -22.42 -5.11 -27.80
C LEU A 64 -23.86 -4.63 -27.63
N GLY A 65 -24.51 -4.95 -26.51
CA GLY A 65 -25.86 -4.46 -26.21
C GLY A 65 -25.94 -2.93 -26.11
N LEU A 66 -24.92 -2.30 -25.53
CA LEU A 66 -24.79 -0.85 -25.46
C LEU A 66 -24.72 -0.22 -26.86
N PHE A 67 -23.85 -0.71 -27.74
CA PHE A 67 -23.64 -0.09 -29.04
C PHE A 67 -24.71 -0.45 -30.08
N LEU A 68 -25.25 -1.67 -30.03
CA LEU A 68 -26.25 -2.12 -31.02
C LEU A 68 -27.67 -1.65 -30.69
N ASN A 69 -28.04 -1.68 -29.41
CA ASN A 69 -29.44 -1.47 -29.01
C ASN A 69 -29.67 -0.06 -28.47
N THR A 70 -28.86 0.39 -27.51
CA THR A 70 -29.18 1.61 -26.74
C THR A 70 -28.70 2.90 -27.36
N ILE A 71 -27.82 2.87 -28.36
CA ILE A 71 -27.27 4.07 -29.02
C ILE A 71 -28.35 5.03 -29.55
N LYS A 72 -29.55 4.50 -29.84
CA LYS A 72 -30.71 5.27 -30.32
C LYS A 72 -31.40 6.08 -29.23
N GLU A 73 -31.28 5.66 -27.96
CA GLU A 73 -31.92 6.30 -26.80
C GLU A 73 -30.86 6.78 -25.81
N PHE A 74 -30.49 8.06 -25.96
CA PHE A 74 -29.32 8.63 -25.28
C PHE A 74 -29.37 8.51 -23.74
N GLY A 75 -30.55 8.64 -23.14
CA GLY A 75 -30.72 8.51 -21.68
C GLY A 75 -30.32 7.12 -21.20
N LEU A 76 -30.90 6.09 -21.82
CA LEU A 76 -30.59 4.69 -21.51
C LEU A 76 -29.14 4.35 -21.86
N PHE A 77 -28.63 4.82 -23.00
CA PHE A 77 -27.23 4.66 -23.37
C PHE A 77 -26.29 5.17 -22.27
N SER A 78 -26.58 6.35 -21.70
CA SER A 78 -25.76 6.94 -20.64
C SER A 78 -25.77 6.07 -19.38
N GLU A 79 -26.94 5.63 -18.91
CA GLU A 79 -27.03 4.72 -17.77
C GLU A 79 -26.26 3.42 -18.01
N ARG A 80 -26.44 2.78 -19.17
CA ARG A 80 -25.76 1.52 -19.50
C ARG A 80 -24.25 1.70 -19.68
N CYS A 81 -23.81 2.83 -20.23
CA CYS A 81 -22.40 3.16 -20.38
C CYS A 81 -21.73 3.30 -19.00
N PHE A 82 -22.41 3.88 -18.01
CA PHE A 82 -21.90 3.94 -16.65
C PHE A 82 -21.66 2.54 -16.08
N VAL A 83 -22.68 1.68 -16.14
CA VAL A 83 -22.58 0.35 -15.54
C VAL A 83 -21.52 -0.49 -16.26
N PHE A 84 -21.49 -0.44 -17.59
CA PHE A 84 -20.43 -1.06 -18.38
C PHE A 84 -19.03 -0.59 -17.95
N GLY A 85 -18.85 0.73 -17.75
CA GLY A 85 -17.60 1.30 -17.25
C GLY A 85 -17.17 0.72 -15.91
N ALA A 86 -18.11 0.52 -14.97
CA ALA A 86 -17.82 -0.10 -13.68
C ALA A 86 -17.35 -1.56 -13.83
N PHE A 87 -18.05 -2.37 -14.62
CA PHE A 87 -17.65 -3.77 -14.88
C PHE A 87 -16.31 -3.87 -15.59
N LEU A 88 -16.11 -3.07 -16.63
CA LEU A 88 -14.86 -3.00 -17.37
C LEU A 88 -13.70 -2.60 -16.45
N LEU A 89 -13.92 -1.65 -15.54
CA LEU A 89 -12.91 -1.22 -14.60
C LEU A 89 -12.46 -2.36 -13.68
N CYS A 90 -13.40 -3.10 -13.09
CA CYS A 90 -13.07 -4.23 -12.23
C CYS A 90 -12.41 -5.37 -13.01
N PHE A 91 -12.88 -5.67 -14.22
CA PHE A 91 -12.27 -6.67 -15.09
C PHE A 91 -10.81 -6.33 -15.45
N CYS A 92 -10.56 -5.10 -15.89
CA CYS A 92 -9.21 -4.62 -16.20
C CYS A 92 -8.30 -4.63 -14.95
N SER A 93 -8.84 -4.23 -13.79
CA SER A 93 -8.10 -4.25 -12.52
C SER A 93 -7.75 -5.68 -12.09
N ASN A 94 -8.65 -6.65 -12.27
CA ASN A 94 -8.40 -8.08 -12.08
C ASN A 94 -7.31 -8.62 -12.99
N CYS A 95 -7.34 -8.21 -14.26
CA CYS A 95 -6.30 -8.58 -15.22
C CYS A 95 -4.93 -8.08 -14.76
N LEU A 96 -4.82 -6.79 -14.44
CA LEU A 96 -3.58 -6.17 -13.98
C LEU A 96 -3.06 -6.76 -12.67
N LEU A 97 -3.95 -7.01 -11.70
CA LEU A 97 -3.59 -7.62 -10.42
C LEU A 97 -2.95 -9.00 -10.63
N ASN A 98 -3.53 -9.85 -11.47
CA ASN A 98 -2.99 -11.20 -11.69
C ASN A 98 -1.66 -11.17 -12.45
N VAL A 99 -1.51 -10.28 -13.43
CA VAL A 99 -0.22 -10.06 -14.13
C VAL A 99 0.86 -9.60 -13.15
N LYS A 100 0.51 -8.75 -12.17
CA LYS A 100 1.44 -8.15 -11.22
C LYS A 100 1.38 -8.72 -9.80
N LEU A 101 0.78 -9.91 -9.64
CA LEU A 101 0.46 -10.45 -8.31
C LEU A 101 1.71 -10.60 -7.44
N LYS A 102 2.83 -11.07 -8.01
CA LYS A 102 4.10 -11.23 -7.27
C LYS A 102 4.61 -9.90 -6.71
N LYS A 103 4.54 -8.82 -7.49
CA LYS A 103 4.95 -7.48 -7.05
C LYS A 103 4.05 -6.98 -5.93
N PHE A 104 2.75 -7.18 -6.07
CA PHE A 104 1.78 -6.83 -5.04
C PHE A 104 1.99 -7.61 -3.73
N LEU A 105 2.22 -8.92 -3.80
CA LEU A 105 2.52 -9.75 -2.63
C LEU A 105 3.80 -9.28 -1.92
N THR A 106 4.83 -8.85 -2.67
CA THR A 106 6.05 -8.27 -2.09
C THR A 106 5.75 -7.00 -1.30
N ILE A 107 4.84 -6.15 -1.81
CA ILE A 107 4.40 -4.93 -1.13
C ILE A 107 3.69 -5.30 0.18
N LEU A 108 2.79 -6.28 0.14
CA LEU A 108 2.04 -6.75 1.32
C LEU A 108 2.96 -7.35 2.39
N ASP A 109 3.90 -8.19 1.99
CA ASP A 109 4.83 -8.86 2.92
C ASP A 109 5.70 -7.84 3.66
N PHE A 110 6.09 -6.74 3.01
CA PHE A 110 6.79 -5.64 3.68
C PHE A 110 5.91 -4.98 4.75
N PHE A 111 4.66 -4.65 4.41
CA PHE A 111 3.77 -3.97 5.36
C PHE A 111 3.36 -4.86 6.53
N GLU A 112 3.19 -6.16 6.30
CA GLU A 112 2.94 -7.13 7.36
C GLU A 112 4.15 -7.25 8.29
N ALA A 113 5.37 -7.41 7.73
CA ALA A 113 6.57 -7.49 8.54
C ALA A 113 6.78 -6.23 9.40
N LEU A 114 6.50 -5.05 8.85
CA LEU A 114 6.56 -3.79 9.58
C LEU A 114 5.51 -3.74 10.71
N ALA A 115 4.27 -4.14 10.44
CA ALA A 115 3.21 -4.15 11.43
C ALA A 115 3.44 -5.18 12.54
N GLU A 116 4.03 -6.33 12.22
CA GLU A 116 4.38 -7.38 13.19
C GLU A 116 5.48 -6.92 14.14
N ARG A 117 6.55 -6.29 13.61
CA ARG A 117 7.70 -5.79 14.40
C ARG A 117 7.35 -4.65 15.34
N HIS A 118 6.30 -3.90 15.02
CA HIS A 118 5.82 -2.78 15.82
C HIS A 118 4.40 -3.00 16.36
N ARG A 119 4.00 -4.26 16.60
CA ARG A 119 2.62 -4.63 17.01
C ARG A 119 2.14 -3.85 18.23
N ASP A 120 3.04 -3.58 19.17
CA ASP A 120 2.72 -2.93 20.46
C ASP A 120 2.54 -1.41 20.34
N LYS A 121 2.89 -0.81 19.19
CA LYS A 121 2.75 0.63 19.01
C LYS A 121 1.27 1.01 18.80
N PRO A 122 0.78 2.06 19.47
CA PRO A 122 -0.63 2.47 19.38
C PRO A 122 -1.04 2.85 17.95
N VAL A 123 -0.11 3.36 17.14
CA VAL A 123 -0.35 3.69 15.73
C VAL A 123 -0.74 2.46 14.90
N VAL A 124 -0.18 1.27 15.19
CA VAL A 124 -0.52 0.03 14.48
C VAL A 124 -1.92 -0.46 14.88
N VAL A 125 -2.31 -0.29 16.14
CA VAL A 125 -3.68 -0.59 16.61
C VAL A 125 -4.69 0.35 15.95
N MET A 126 -4.38 1.64 15.88
CA MET A 126 -5.24 2.64 15.21
C MET A 126 -5.40 2.34 13.72
N LEU A 127 -4.32 1.95 13.04
CA LEU A 127 -4.35 1.51 11.64
C LEU A 127 -5.36 0.38 11.44
N LYS A 128 -5.30 -0.69 12.24
CA LYS A 128 -6.22 -1.83 12.13
C LYS A 128 -7.69 -1.44 12.30
N LYS A 129 -7.98 -0.48 13.18
CA LYS A 129 -9.33 0.05 13.39
C LYS A 129 -9.80 0.87 12.18
N MET A 130 -8.94 1.72 11.64
CA MET A 130 -9.23 2.49 10.42
C MET A 130 -9.51 1.57 9.23
N GLU A 131 -8.71 0.52 9.04
CA GLU A 131 -8.94 -0.47 7.99
C GLU A 131 -10.28 -1.20 8.16
N SER A 132 -10.65 -1.60 9.38
CA SER A 132 -11.96 -2.21 9.65
C SER A 132 -13.11 -1.32 9.23
N LEU A 133 -13.09 -0.07 9.69
CA LEU A 133 -14.16 0.89 9.44
C LEU A 133 -14.25 1.19 7.94
N PHE A 134 -13.10 1.34 7.29
CA PHE A 134 -13.03 1.58 5.85
C PHE A 134 -13.59 0.40 5.04
N LEU A 135 -13.18 -0.84 5.37
CA LEU A 135 -13.71 -2.03 4.69
C LEU A 135 -15.20 -2.22 4.93
N LEU A 136 -15.68 -1.98 6.16
CA LEU A 136 -17.09 -2.06 6.49
C LEU A 136 -17.89 -1.04 5.67
N ALA A 137 -17.44 0.21 5.61
CA ALA A 137 -18.08 1.25 4.82
C ALA A 137 -18.08 0.91 3.32
N LEU A 138 -16.94 0.46 2.78
CA LEU A 138 -16.82 0.08 1.37
C LEU A 138 -17.69 -1.14 1.02
N PHE A 139 -17.71 -2.15 1.90
CA PHE A 139 -18.58 -3.32 1.75
C PHE A 139 -20.04 -2.93 1.80
N ALA A 140 -20.47 -2.12 2.78
CA ALA A 140 -21.85 -1.65 2.90
C ALA A 140 -22.30 -0.87 1.67
N MET A 141 -21.50 0.08 1.19
CA MET A 141 -21.81 0.86 -0.02
C MET A 141 -21.93 -0.04 -1.26
N THR A 142 -21.01 -0.98 -1.43
CA THR A 142 -21.00 -1.87 -2.62
C THR A 142 -22.13 -2.90 -2.54
N ALA A 143 -22.38 -3.48 -1.36
CA ALA A 143 -23.47 -4.41 -1.14
C ALA A 143 -24.83 -3.75 -1.34
N GLN A 144 -25.02 -2.51 -0.88
CA GLN A 144 -26.22 -1.72 -1.15
C GLN A 144 -26.42 -1.51 -2.66
N GLY A 145 -25.38 -1.12 -3.39
CA GLY A 145 -25.46 -0.92 -4.85
C GLY A 145 -25.85 -2.20 -5.59
N LEU A 146 -25.27 -3.35 -5.21
CA LEU A 146 -25.62 -4.63 -5.83
C LEU A 146 -27.00 -5.13 -5.43
N THR A 147 -27.41 -4.93 -4.19
CA THR A 147 -28.75 -5.30 -3.72
C THR A 147 -29.80 -4.53 -4.49
N TRP A 148 -29.57 -3.22 -4.67
CA TRP A 148 -30.43 -2.38 -5.49
C TRP A 148 -30.50 -2.87 -6.94
N GLU A 149 -29.35 -3.11 -7.58
CA GLU A 149 -29.27 -3.41 -9.00
C GLU A 149 -29.75 -4.83 -9.35
N PHE A 150 -29.39 -5.81 -8.53
CA PHE A 150 -29.61 -7.22 -8.84
C PHE A 150 -30.80 -7.82 -8.12
N LEU A 151 -31.25 -7.28 -6.99
CA LEU A 151 -32.33 -7.89 -6.20
C LEU A 151 -33.59 -7.03 -6.18
N ILE A 152 -33.47 -5.71 -6.08
CA ILE A 152 -34.63 -4.82 -5.95
C ILE A 152 -35.13 -4.38 -7.33
N TYR A 153 -34.28 -3.75 -8.13
CA TYR A 153 -34.66 -3.14 -9.41
C TYR A 153 -35.35 -4.10 -10.39
N PRO A 154 -34.90 -5.36 -10.56
CA PRO A 154 -35.55 -6.32 -11.46
C PRO A 154 -36.96 -6.72 -11.02
N LEU A 155 -37.29 -6.56 -9.73
CA LEU A 155 -38.58 -6.89 -9.14
C LEU A 155 -39.54 -5.70 -9.07
N LEU A 156 -39.06 -4.48 -9.33
CA LEU A 156 -39.91 -3.30 -9.34
C LEU A 156 -40.83 -3.31 -10.57
N PRO A 157 -42.12 -2.97 -10.42
CA PRO A 157 -43.01 -2.82 -11.54
C PRO A 157 -42.51 -1.68 -12.45
N LYS A 158 -42.44 -1.97 -13.75
CA LYS A 158 -42.06 -0.97 -14.75
C LYS A 158 -43.29 -0.25 -15.26
N SER A 159 -43.12 1.03 -15.58
CA SER A 159 -44.15 1.80 -16.28
C SER A 159 -44.36 1.29 -17.70
N ASP A 160 -45.55 1.52 -18.27
CA ASP A 160 -45.87 1.12 -19.65
C ASP A 160 -44.91 1.77 -20.67
N GLU A 161 -44.53 3.04 -20.44
CA GLU A 161 -43.56 3.76 -21.27
C GLU A 161 -42.16 3.08 -21.25
N GLU A 162 -41.74 2.60 -20.09
CA GLU A 162 -40.48 1.86 -19.94
C GLU A 162 -40.56 0.49 -20.64
N LEU A 163 -41.69 -0.22 -20.52
CA LEU A 163 -41.92 -1.48 -21.20
C LEU A 163 -41.93 -1.32 -22.72
N GLU A 164 -42.60 -0.30 -23.25
CA GLU A 164 -42.62 0.02 -24.67
C GLU A 164 -41.20 0.34 -25.19
N THR A 165 -40.45 1.12 -24.42
CA THR A 165 -39.04 1.41 -24.73
C THR A 165 -38.19 0.14 -24.78
N LEU A 166 -38.37 -0.78 -23.81
CA LEU A 166 -37.65 -2.05 -23.77
C LEU A 166 -38.01 -2.95 -24.96
N ILE A 167 -39.29 -3.04 -25.33
CA ILE A 167 -39.74 -3.78 -26.52
C ILE A 167 -39.08 -3.19 -27.77
N LYS A 168 -39.14 -1.87 -27.94
CA LYS A 168 -38.62 -1.17 -29.12
C LYS A 168 -37.11 -1.31 -29.29
N LEU A 169 -36.35 -1.29 -28.19
CA LEU A 169 -34.89 -1.33 -28.24
C LEU A 169 -34.31 -2.74 -28.31
N TYR A 170 -34.92 -3.69 -27.62
CA TYR A 170 -34.36 -5.03 -27.44
C TYR A 170 -35.20 -6.12 -28.11
N ASN A 171 -36.34 -5.79 -28.72
CA ASN A 171 -37.27 -6.73 -29.34
C ASN A 171 -37.70 -7.87 -28.40
N LEU A 172 -37.95 -7.54 -27.12
CA LEU A 172 -38.34 -8.53 -26.10
C LEU A 172 -39.79 -8.99 -26.29
N LYS A 173 -40.04 -10.30 -26.23
CA LYS A 173 -41.42 -10.83 -26.19
C LYS A 173 -42.08 -10.66 -24.82
N HIS A 174 -41.31 -10.70 -23.74
CA HIS A 174 -41.81 -10.64 -22.36
C HIS A 174 -41.13 -9.52 -21.55
N PRO A 175 -41.39 -8.23 -21.82
CA PRO A 175 -40.62 -7.09 -21.27
C PRO A 175 -40.67 -6.96 -19.73
N HIS A 176 -41.64 -7.58 -19.07
CA HIS A 176 -41.67 -7.68 -17.61
C HIS A 176 -40.48 -8.48 -17.05
N ASN A 177 -40.02 -9.50 -17.78
CA ASN A 177 -38.83 -10.30 -17.45
C ASN A 177 -37.57 -9.59 -17.94
N SER A 178 -37.25 -8.44 -17.34
CA SER A 178 -36.01 -7.73 -17.69
C SER A 178 -34.87 -8.13 -16.76
N LEU A 179 -33.74 -8.49 -17.33
CA LEU A 179 -32.50 -8.62 -16.58
C LEU A 179 -32.02 -7.24 -16.09
N PRO A 180 -31.22 -7.18 -14.99
CA PRO A 180 -30.59 -5.94 -14.52
C PRO A 180 -29.91 -5.17 -15.65
N PHE A 181 -29.25 -5.91 -16.55
CA PHE A 181 -28.68 -5.42 -17.80
C PHE A 181 -29.19 -6.26 -18.95
N GLN A 182 -29.31 -5.69 -20.14
CA GLN A 182 -29.73 -6.43 -21.31
C GLN A 182 -28.48 -6.83 -22.13
N PRO A 183 -27.93 -8.03 -21.91
CA PRO A 183 -26.80 -8.52 -22.68
C PRO A 183 -27.23 -8.73 -24.13
N TYR A 184 -26.36 -8.45 -25.09
CA TYR A 184 -26.60 -8.88 -26.46
C TYR A 184 -26.20 -10.35 -26.60
N ILE A 185 -27.18 -11.21 -26.84
CA ILE A 185 -26.97 -12.62 -27.16
C ILE A 185 -27.64 -12.89 -28.51
N PRO A 186 -26.87 -13.23 -29.56
CA PRO A 186 -27.43 -13.45 -30.89
C PRO A 186 -28.53 -14.50 -30.88
N TYR A 187 -29.66 -14.18 -31.52
CA TYR A 187 -30.81 -15.08 -31.73
C TYR A 187 -31.49 -15.61 -30.44
N VAL A 188 -31.19 -15.03 -29.29
CA VAL A 188 -31.78 -15.43 -28.01
C VAL A 188 -32.59 -14.27 -27.44
N ASP A 189 -33.87 -14.52 -27.16
CA ASP A 189 -34.69 -13.59 -26.41
C ASP A 189 -34.43 -13.79 -24.91
N THR A 190 -33.75 -12.81 -24.29
CA THR A 190 -33.37 -12.83 -22.88
C THR A 190 -34.58 -12.76 -21.94
N SER A 191 -35.75 -12.40 -22.44
CA SER A 191 -36.99 -12.29 -21.67
C SER A 191 -37.78 -13.59 -21.58
N GLU A 192 -37.45 -14.61 -22.39
CA GLU A 192 -38.09 -15.92 -22.31
C GLU A 192 -37.88 -16.53 -20.91
N PRO A 193 -38.95 -16.96 -20.20
CA PRO A 193 -38.87 -17.29 -18.77
C PRO A 193 -37.74 -18.26 -18.39
N LYS A 194 -37.55 -19.33 -19.18
CA LYS A 194 -36.49 -20.33 -18.91
C LYS A 194 -35.08 -19.73 -19.02
N ILE A 195 -34.86 -18.89 -20.03
CA ILE A 195 -33.57 -18.26 -20.29
C ILE A 195 -33.33 -17.14 -19.28
N PHE A 196 -34.36 -16.35 -18.98
CA PHE A 196 -34.33 -15.28 -18.01
C PHE A 196 -33.83 -15.77 -16.64
N TYR A 197 -34.39 -16.84 -16.07
CA TYR A 197 -33.95 -17.32 -14.74
C TYR A 197 -32.49 -17.78 -14.72
N ILE A 198 -32.03 -18.44 -15.79
CA ILE A 198 -30.63 -18.90 -15.92
C ILE A 198 -29.69 -17.69 -16.00
N LEU A 199 -29.98 -16.74 -16.88
CA LEU A 199 -29.17 -15.53 -17.04
C LEU A 199 -29.21 -14.66 -15.78
N TYR A 200 -30.36 -14.55 -15.12
CA TYR A 200 -30.51 -13.81 -13.89
C TYR A 200 -29.64 -14.40 -12.76
N ALA A 201 -29.68 -15.72 -12.57
CA ALA A 201 -28.82 -16.40 -11.60
C ALA A 201 -27.33 -16.17 -11.91
N LEU A 202 -26.95 -16.24 -13.19
CA LEU A 202 -25.59 -15.95 -13.65
C LEU A 202 -25.19 -14.49 -13.38
N PHE A 203 -26.11 -13.55 -13.54
CA PHE A 203 -25.90 -12.13 -13.30
C PHE A 203 -25.71 -11.84 -11.81
N VAL A 204 -26.52 -12.46 -10.95
CA VAL A 204 -26.33 -12.37 -9.49
C VAL A 204 -24.95 -12.93 -9.10
N TYR A 205 -24.51 -14.04 -9.69
CA TYR A 205 -23.18 -14.58 -9.47
C TYR A 205 -22.07 -13.62 -9.92
N ILE A 206 -22.16 -13.05 -11.13
CA ILE A 206 -21.20 -12.05 -11.63
C ILE A 206 -21.22 -10.78 -10.75
N GLY A 207 -22.39 -10.35 -10.29
CA GLY A 207 -22.55 -9.25 -9.34
C GLY A 207 -21.81 -9.52 -8.03
N PHE A 208 -21.90 -10.75 -7.50
CA PHE A 208 -21.14 -11.16 -6.31
C PHE A 208 -19.63 -11.18 -6.56
N LEU A 209 -19.16 -11.68 -7.71
CA LEU A 209 -17.74 -11.60 -8.08
C LEU A 209 -17.26 -10.15 -8.16
N HIS A 210 -18.11 -9.27 -8.70
CA HIS A 210 -17.85 -7.84 -8.78
C HIS A 210 -17.82 -7.17 -7.40
N LEU A 211 -18.67 -7.58 -6.45
CA LEU A 211 -18.62 -7.12 -5.05
C LEU A 211 -17.23 -7.30 -4.46
N ALA A 212 -16.72 -8.54 -4.53
CA ALA A 212 -15.43 -8.91 -3.97
C ALA A 212 -14.31 -8.10 -4.62
N ALA A 213 -14.34 -7.97 -5.95
CA ALA A 213 -13.37 -7.20 -6.72
C ALA A 213 -13.40 -5.71 -6.32
N THR A 214 -14.57 -5.08 -6.29
CA THR A 214 -14.72 -3.65 -5.96
C THR A 214 -14.26 -3.34 -4.53
N VAL A 215 -14.61 -4.19 -3.55
CA VAL A 215 -14.13 -4.03 -2.16
C VAL A 215 -12.61 -4.16 -2.10
N PHE A 216 -12.02 -5.10 -2.84
CA PHE A 216 -10.57 -5.26 -2.92
C PHE A 216 -9.89 -4.04 -3.55
N TYR A 217 -10.29 -3.64 -4.77
CA TYR A 217 -9.65 -2.51 -5.47
C TYR A 217 -9.89 -1.17 -4.78
N GLY A 218 -11.06 -0.99 -4.18
CA GLY A 218 -11.38 0.20 -3.43
C GLY A 218 -10.52 0.36 -2.18
N SER A 219 -10.07 -0.74 -1.56
CA SER A 219 -9.21 -0.74 -0.38
C SER A 219 -7.71 -0.80 -0.68
N LEU A 220 -7.33 -1.30 -1.86
CA LEU A 220 -5.94 -1.56 -2.26
C LEU A 220 -5.00 -0.37 -2.08
N PHE A 221 -5.34 0.77 -2.67
CA PHE A 221 -4.52 1.98 -2.59
C PHE A 221 -4.58 2.65 -1.22
N PRO A 222 -5.77 2.93 -0.64
CA PRO A 222 -5.86 3.53 0.69
C PRO A 222 -5.09 2.75 1.76
N PHE A 223 -5.16 1.42 1.74
CA PHE A 223 -4.47 0.59 2.73
C PHE A 223 -2.96 0.65 2.56
N SER A 224 -2.47 0.58 1.32
CA SER A 224 -1.05 0.74 1.04
C SER A 224 -0.51 2.09 1.54
N VAL A 225 -1.30 3.16 1.37
CA VAL A 225 -0.99 4.48 1.90
C VAL A 225 -1.03 4.53 3.42
N PHE A 226 -2.06 3.98 4.07
CA PHE A 226 -2.17 3.97 5.52
C PHE A 226 -1.02 3.20 6.18
N HIS A 227 -0.61 2.06 5.61
CA HIS A 227 0.55 1.31 6.09
C HIS A 227 1.86 2.07 5.91
N LEU A 228 2.07 2.69 4.75
CA LEU A 228 3.26 3.50 4.51
C LEU A 228 3.31 4.71 5.47
N LYS A 229 2.18 5.40 5.67
CA LYS A 229 2.03 6.49 6.65
C LYS A 229 2.35 6.02 8.06
N THR A 230 1.88 4.84 8.47
CA THR A 230 2.23 4.25 9.77
C THR A 230 3.74 4.06 9.91
N GLY A 231 4.42 3.57 8.86
CA GLY A 231 5.89 3.50 8.84
C GLY A 231 6.56 4.87 9.06
N PHE A 232 6.05 5.92 8.41
CA PHE A 232 6.55 7.29 8.62
C PHE A 232 6.26 7.83 10.03
N ILE A 233 5.11 7.50 10.63
CA ILE A 233 4.81 7.89 12.03
C ILE A 233 5.78 7.20 12.99
N ILE A 234 6.06 5.91 12.79
CA ILE A 234 7.03 5.16 13.59
C ILE A 234 8.43 5.77 13.45
N LEU A 235 8.84 6.09 12.22
CA LEU A 235 10.11 6.76 11.96
C LEU A 235 10.16 8.15 12.61
N LYS A 236 9.05 8.89 12.60
CA LYS A 236 8.90 10.19 13.26
C LYS A 236 9.12 10.07 14.77
N GLU A 237 8.53 9.07 15.43
CA GLU A 237 8.74 8.81 16.86
C GLU A 237 10.23 8.60 17.18
N TYR A 238 10.94 7.77 16.40
CA TYR A 238 12.38 7.58 16.59
C TYR A 238 13.18 8.85 16.29
N THR A 239 12.76 9.64 15.30
CA THR A 239 13.40 10.92 14.98
C THR A 239 13.29 11.93 16.14
N GLN A 240 12.20 11.90 16.91
CA GLN A 240 12.05 12.76 18.10
C GLN A 240 13.01 12.43 19.24
N MET A 241 13.62 11.23 19.21
CA MET A 241 14.58 10.77 20.21
C MET A 241 16.01 11.24 19.91
N VAL A 242 16.28 11.77 18.71
CA VAL A 242 17.61 12.31 18.36
C VAL A 242 18.05 13.37 19.38
N GLY A 243 19.27 13.20 19.89
CA GLY A 243 19.87 14.07 20.91
C GLY A 243 19.34 13.85 22.33
N LYS A 244 18.58 12.78 22.58
CA LYS A 244 18.06 12.40 23.91
C LYS A 244 18.61 11.03 24.35
N PRO A 245 18.73 10.78 25.66
CA PRO A 245 18.90 9.42 26.17
C PRO A 245 17.65 8.58 25.84
N HIS A 246 17.84 7.31 25.48
CA HIS A 246 16.75 6.41 25.12
C HIS A 246 16.44 5.46 26.28
N PHE A 247 15.15 5.27 26.54
CA PHE A 247 14.65 4.39 27.59
C PHE A 247 13.57 3.48 27.04
N ASN A 248 13.49 2.25 27.53
CA ASN A 248 12.39 1.34 27.23
C ASN A 248 11.13 1.69 28.04
N SER A 249 10.05 0.96 27.81
CA SER A 249 8.77 1.10 28.54
C SER A 249 8.90 0.87 30.05
N SER A 250 9.93 0.16 30.49
CA SER A 250 10.27 -0.05 31.90
C SER A 250 11.18 1.04 32.49
N GLY A 251 11.51 2.08 31.72
CA GLY A 251 12.38 3.17 32.15
C GLY A 251 13.88 2.83 32.19
N GLN A 252 14.28 1.67 31.66
CA GLN A 252 15.69 1.27 31.61
C GLN A 252 16.39 1.89 30.40
N PRO A 253 17.65 2.33 30.54
CA PRO A 253 18.40 2.89 29.42
C PRO A 253 18.68 1.83 28.36
N VAL A 254 18.45 2.17 27.10
CA VAL A 254 18.61 1.25 25.96
C VAL A 254 19.42 1.84 24.82
N PHE A 255 20.07 0.96 24.06
CA PHE A 255 20.66 1.29 22.77
C PHE A 255 19.91 0.56 21.65
N TYR A 256 19.46 1.30 20.63
CA TYR A 256 18.85 0.68 19.46
C TYR A 256 19.92 0.13 18.53
N THR A 257 19.77 -1.14 18.16
CA THR A 257 20.67 -1.83 17.23
C THR A 257 20.07 -1.94 15.84
N ASN A 258 18.73 -1.99 15.76
CA ASN A 258 18.00 -1.96 14.52
C ASN A 258 16.60 -1.36 14.73
N LEU A 259 16.45 -0.09 14.35
CA LEU A 259 15.18 0.63 14.43
C LEU A 259 14.04 0.01 13.63
N PHE A 260 14.33 -0.63 12.50
CA PHE A 260 13.31 -1.24 11.65
C PHE A 260 12.75 -2.53 12.25
N ASP A 261 13.56 -3.24 13.02
CA ASP A 261 13.16 -4.47 13.73
C ASP A 261 12.76 -4.19 15.18
N ASN A 262 12.79 -2.93 15.61
CA ASN A 262 12.64 -2.50 17.01
C ASN A 262 13.57 -3.27 17.96
N GLU A 263 14.78 -3.63 17.50
CA GLU A 263 15.75 -4.39 18.30
C GLU A 263 16.56 -3.42 19.18
N GLU A 264 16.39 -3.56 20.50
CA GLU A 264 17.07 -2.76 21.52
C GLU A 264 17.96 -3.63 22.43
N MET A 265 19.00 -3.00 22.97
CA MET A 265 19.87 -3.58 24.00
C MET A 265 19.71 -2.82 25.31
N VAL A 266 19.27 -3.53 26.34
CA VAL A 266 19.18 -2.98 27.70
C VAL A 266 20.56 -2.83 28.31
N LEU A 267 20.87 -1.61 28.77
CA LEU A 267 22.04 -1.33 29.59
C LEU A 267 21.73 -1.73 31.02
N ARG A 268 22.23 -2.89 31.43
CA ARG A 268 22.19 -3.25 32.86
C ARG A 268 23.19 -2.35 33.59
N PRO A 269 22.79 -1.65 34.67
CA PRO A 269 23.76 -1.07 35.57
C PRO A 269 24.70 -2.19 36.03
N ILE A 270 26.00 -1.91 36.08
CA ILE A 270 26.96 -2.86 36.64
C ILE A 270 26.66 -2.87 38.14
N THR A 271 25.82 -3.80 38.59
CA THR A 271 25.64 -4.07 40.01
C THR A 271 27.00 -4.54 40.54
N GLN A 272 27.46 -3.92 41.62
CA GLN A 272 28.76 -4.18 42.24
C GLN A 272 28.91 -5.62 42.77
N ASP A 273 27.84 -6.41 42.78
CA ASP A 273 27.84 -7.81 43.26
C ASP A 273 28.77 -8.76 42.48
N ASN A 274 29.22 -8.38 41.28
CA ASN A 274 30.23 -9.15 40.56
C ASN A 274 31.68 -8.87 41.01
N GLN A 275 31.91 -7.98 41.99
CA GLN A 275 33.23 -7.86 42.65
C GLN A 275 33.44 -8.91 43.75
N GLN A 276 32.39 -9.60 44.20
CA GLN A 276 32.48 -10.61 45.26
C GLN A 276 32.85 -12.02 44.74
N VAL A 277 32.68 -12.30 43.43
CA VAL A 277 33.10 -13.58 42.84
C VAL A 277 34.62 -13.66 42.63
N THR A 278 35.34 -12.54 42.74
CA THR A 278 36.81 -12.53 42.73
C THR A 278 37.46 -12.54 44.12
N SER A 279 36.70 -12.49 45.22
CA SER A 279 37.26 -12.70 46.57
C SER A 279 37.23 -14.15 47.04
N ASP A 280 36.35 -15.00 46.46
CA ASP A 280 36.20 -16.41 46.89
C ASP A 280 37.07 -17.39 46.08
N CYS A 281 38.03 -16.89 45.28
CA CYS A 281 39.05 -17.71 44.61
C CYS A 281 40.45 -17.52 45.18
N GLN A 282 40.57 -17.02 46.42
CA GLN A 282 41.85 -16.78 47.09
C GLN A 282 42.13 -17.70 48.29
N GLU A 283 41.33 -18.74 48.48
CA GLU A 283 41.62 -19.84 49.41
C GLU A 283 41.63 -21.16 48.64
N ASP A 284 42.72 -21.40 47.90
CA ASP A 284 43.36 -22.71 47.84
C ASP A 284 44.63 -22.58 46.99
N GLY A 285 45.77 -22.70 47.67
CA GLY A 285 47.08 -22.64 47.05
C GLY A 285 47.31 -23.84 46.13
N GLN A 286 46.96 -23.70 44.85
CA GLN A 286 47.51 -24.52 43.79
C GLN A 286 47.96 -23.65 42.61
N LEU A 287 49.27 -23.73 42.38
CA LEU A 287 50.01 -23.12 41.29
C LEU A 287 49.56 -23.74 39.96
N CYS A 288 48.66 -23.08 39.23
CA CYS A 288 48.35 -23.43 37.85
C CYS A 288 49.05 -22.44 36.92
N ASP A 289 50.13 -22.91 36.29
CA ASP A 289 50.73 -22.30 35.10
C ASP A 289 49.68 -22.25 33.98
N VAL A 290 49.12 -21.08 33.71
CA VAL A 290 48.31 -20.81 32.51
C VAL A 290 48.99 -19.70 31.73
N GLN A 291 49.47 -20.09 30.55
CA GLN A 291 50.07 -19.24 29.54
C GLN A 291 49.17 -18.04 29.20
N ALA A 292 49.67 -16.83 29.48
CA ALA A 292 49.15 -15.59 28.93
C ALA A 292 49.61 -15.44 27.45
N PRO A 293 48.70 -15.21 26.49
CA PRO A 293 49.13 -14.85 25.15
C PRO A 293 49.56 -13.38 25.10
N ARG A 294 50.81 -13.22 24.66
CA ARG A 294 51.50 -11.97 24.27
C ARG A 294 50.59 -10.99 23.53
N LEU A 295 50.38 -9.81 24.11
CA LEU A 295 49.88 -8.61 23.42
C LEU A 295 50.54 -7.37 24.03
N ALA A 296 51.87 -7.33 23.95
CA ALA A 296 52.67 -6.14 24.23
C ALA A 296 53.89 -6.15 23.31
N ARG A 297 53.71 -5.63 22.09
CA ARG A 297 54.80 -5.18 21.20
C ARG A 297 54.21 -4.41 20.02
N LEU A 298 53.84 -3.16 20.25
CA LEU A 298 53.93 -2.11 19.25
C LEU A 298 54.42 -0.88 19.98
N GLY A 299 55.74 -0.77 20.09
CA GLY A 299 56.39 0.49 20.43
C GLY A 299 56.18 1.45 19.28
N ILE A 300 55.58 2.60 19.57
CA ILE A 300 55.59 3.75 18.68
C ILE A 300 56.21 4.87 19.49
N SER A 301 57.44 5.21 19.11
CA SER A 301 58.17 6.37 19.58
C SER A 301 57.44 7.64 19.15
N MET A 302 57.22 8.56 20.09
CA MET A 302 56.88 9.94 19.75
C MET A 302 58.13 10.63 19.19
N SER A 303 58.09 11.06 17.93
CA SER A 303 58.96 12.12 17.44
C SER A 303 58.14 13.41 17.35
N THR A 304 58.48 14.37 18.20
CA THR A 304 58.10 15.77 18.05
C THR A 304 58.93 16.40 16.95
N ASP A 305 58.29 17.00 15.94
CA ASP A 305 58.91 18.08 15.16
C ASP A 305 57.84 19.05 14.66
N THR A 306 58.21 20.32 14.65
CA THR A 306 57.40 21.53 14.50
C THR A 306 57.52 22.16 13.09
N HIS A 307 56.50 22.96 12.74
CA HIS A 307 56.44 24.03 11.72
C HIS A 307 56.46 23.70 10.21
N HIS A 308 55.37 24.05 9.49
CA HIS A 308 55.22 25.32 8.76
C HIS A 308 53.90 25.42 7.97
N HIS A 309 53.48 26.67 7.73
CA HIS A 309 52.37 27.10 6.89
C HIS A 309 52.44 26.57 5.45
N ASN A 310 51.30 26.14 4.90
CA ASN A 310 50.80 26.55 3.58
C ASN A 310 49.42 25.93 3.34
N LEU A 311 48.45 26.75 2.90
CA LEU A 311 47.17 26.30 2.36
C LEU A 311 47.41 25.50 1.06
N PRO A 312 46.74 24.34 0.87
CA PRO A 312 46.45 23.86 -0.47
C PRO A 312 44.94 23.74 -0.69
N ARG A 313 44.50 24.22 -1.86
CA ARG A 313 43.23 23.80 -2.48
C ARG A 313 43.22 22.28 -2.59
N VAL A 314 42.21 21.62 -2.02
CA VAL A 314 42.01 20.17 -2.15
C VAL A 314 40.94 19.89 -3.19
N TYR A 315 41.38 19.37 -4.34
CA TYR A 315 40.59 18.45 -5.16
C TYR A 315 40.43 17.15 -4.38
N PHE A 316 39.22 16.58 -4.33
CA PHE A 316 38.98 15.26 -3.74
C PHE A 316 39.14 14.15 -4.79
N PRO A 317 40.22 13.36 -4.78
CA PRO A 317 40.15 11.94 -5.09
C PRO A 317 39.92 11.17 -3.78
N LEU A 318 38.82 10.40 -3.74
CA LEU A 318 38.62 9.37 -2.74
C LEU A 318 39.63 8.27 -3.02
N ASP A 319 40.75 8.26 -2.30
CA ASP A 319 41.45 7.04 -1.86
C ASP A 319 42.61 7.44 -0.92
N GLY A 320 42.64 6.82 0.27
CA GLY A 320 43.82 6.81 1.15
C GLY A 320 43.67 7.48 2.52
N ILE A 321 42.91 6.87 3.44
CA ILE A 321 43.26 6.82 4.88
C ILE A 321 42.88 5.43 5.41
N SER A 322 43.90 4.64 5.74
CA SER A 322 43.80 3.29 6.31
C SER A 322 43.80 3.35 7.84
N LEU A 323 42.69 3.00 8.49
CA LEU A 323 42.55 1.91 9.48
C LEU A 323 41.24 2.01 10.29
N SER A 324 40.41 0.96 10.13
CA SER A 324 39.45 0.37 11.10
C SER A 324 37.99 0.81 11.22
N HIS A 325 37.46 1.74 10.40
CA HIS A 325 36.00 2.03 10.41
C HIS A 325 35.28 1.74 9.10
N THR A 326 36.00 1.76 7.97
CA THR A 326 35.48 1.46 6.64
C THR A 326 35.38 -0.04 6.37
N ASP A 327 36.22 -0.90 6.96
CA ASP A 327 36.17 -2.34 6.69
C ASP A 327 34.95 -3.04 7.30
N CYS A 328 34.45 -2.59 8.46
CA CYS A 328 33.20 -3.10 9.05
C CYS A 328 31.96 -2.61 8.28
N LEU A 329 31.97 -1.36 7.80
CA LEU A 329 30.88 -0.77 7.03
C LEU A 329 30.86 -1.25 5.57
N ASN A 330 32.01 -1.41 4.94
CA ASN A 330 32.17 -1.95 3.59
C ASN A 330 31.90 -3.46 3.57
N LYS A 331 32.34 -4.25 4.57
CA LYS A 331 31.85 -5.64 4.70
C LYS A 331 30.35 -5.71 4.96
N ALA A 332 29.75 -4.77 5.69
CA ALA A 332 28.30 -4.73 5.88
C ALA A 332 27.53 -4.28 4.61
N GLN A 333 28.13 -3.44 3.76
CA GLN A 333 27.51 -2.94 2.51
C GLN A 333 27.77 -3.82 1.28
N GLU A 334 28.97 -4.36 1.09
CA GLU A 334 29.30 -5.30 0.01
C GLU A 334 28.53 -6.62 0.14
N THR A 335 28.20 -7.04 1.37
CA THR A 335 27.36 -8.24 1.60
C THR A 335 25.85 -7.96 1.43
N GLN A 336 25.42 -6.71 1.21
CA GLN A 336 24.02 -6.34 0.94
C GLN A 336 23.69 -6.28 -0.56
N ILE A 337 24.67 -6.40 -1.45
CA ILE A 337 24.47 -6.44 -2.90
C ILE A 337 24.79 -7.86 -3.38
N ASN A 338 23.74 -8.67 -3.56
CA ASN A 338 23.74 -10.01 -4.16
C ASN A 338 24.29 -11.20 -3.36
N ILE A 339 23.69 -11.53 -2.21
CA ILE A 339 23.71 -12.93 -1.72
C ILE A 339 22.30 -13.37 -1.29
N PRO A 340 21.67 -14.35 -1.97
CA PRO A 340 20.46 -14.96 -1.47
C PRO A 340 20.78 -15.87 -0.27
N GLY A 341 20.25 -15.53 0.91
CA GLY A 341 19.84 -16.48 1.94
C GLY A 341 20.86 -16.97 2.99
N GLY A 342 22.16 -16.67 2.91
CA GLY A 342 23.15 -17.37 3.74
C GLY A 342 23.71 -16.67 5.00
N ASN A 343 24.05 -15.38 4.96
CA ASN A 343 25.05 -14.82 5.89
C ASN A 343 24.60 -13.65 6.79
N ILE A 344 23.30 -13.36 6.89
CA ILE A 344 22.79 -12.33 7.83
C ILE A 344 22.95 -12.76 9.31
N ARG A 345 22.99 -14.07 9.59
CA ARG A 345 23.21 -14.59 10.95
C ARG A 345 24.59 -14.24 11.52
N LYS A 346 25.63 -14.14 10.68
CA LYS A 346 27.02 -13.87 11.13
C LYS A 346 27.27 -12.40 11.48
N LEU A 347 26.53 -11.47 10.86
CA LEU A 347 26.53 -10.04 11.25
C LEU A 347 25.64 -9.78 12.47
N ARG A 348 24.52 -10.53 12.63
CA ARG A 348 23.74 -10.50 13.88
C ARG A 348 24.56 -10.94 15.09
N SER A 349 25.41 -11.96 14.97
CA SER A 349 26.26 -12.39 16.09
C SER A 349 27.36 -11.38 16.45
N LEU A 350 27.76 -10.51 15.52
CA LEU A 350 28.73 -9.44 15.78
C LEU A 350 28.11 -8.26 16.53
N CYS A 351 26.87 -7.86 16.24
CA CYS A 351 26.16 -6.82 17.01
C CYS A 351 25.86 -7.22 18.47
N TYR A 352 25.77 -8.52 18.77
CA TYR A 352 25.58 -9.03 20.13
C TYR A 352 26.88 -9.22 20.93
N ASP A 353 28.01 -8.86 20.34
CA ASP A 353 29.28 -8.94 21.04
C ASP A 353 29.32 -7.92 22.19
N LYS A 354 29.75 -8.37 23.38
CA LYS A 354 29.92 -7.53 24.57
C LYS A 354 30.84 -6.34 24.29
N SER A 355 31.71 -6.45 23.29
CA SER A 355 32.61 -5.40 22.80
C SER A 355 31.87 -4.15 22.31
N ILE A 356 30.79 -4.29 21.51
CA ILE A 356 30.03 -3.16 20.97
C ILE A 356 29.27 -2.41 22.06
N ARG A 357 28.78 -3.14 23.09
CA ARG A 357 28.14 -2.49 24.25
C ARG A 357 29.10 -1.59 25.01
N ARG A 358 30.33 -2.06 25.24
CA ARG A 358 31.38 -1.24 25.87
C ARG A 358 31.71 -0.06 24.98
N LEU A 359 31.90 -0.29 23.69
CA LEU A 359 32.21 0.76 22.71
C LEU A 359 31.19 1.92 22.71
N PHE A 360 29.89 1.63 22.68
CA PHE A 360 28.84 2.67 22.71
C PHE A 360 28.67 3.32 24.08
N LYS A 361 28.90 2.58 25.16
CA LYS A 361 28.91 3.15 26.52
C LYS A 361 30.07 4.14 26.69
N ASP A 362 31.24 3.80 26.15
CA ASP A 362 32.46 4.57 26.29
C ASP A 362 32.52 5.74 25.27
N ASN A 363 31.80 5.63 24.14
CA ASN A 363 31.77 6.64 23.08
C ASN A 363 30.33 7.02 22.69
N PRO A 364 29.66 7.93 23.41
CA PRO A 364 28.28 8.32 23.14
C PRO A 364 28.12 8.99 21.75
N THR A 365 29.13 9.72 21.28
CA THR A 365 29.15 10.35 19.95
C THR A 365 29.10 9.31 18.81
N LEU A 366 29.70 8.14 19.02
CA LEU A 366 29.64 7.05 18.06
C LEU A 366 28.22 6.47 17.98
N TYR A 367 27.56 6.30 19.12
CA TYR A 367 26.18 5.84 19.17
C TYR A 367 25.22 6.83 18.50
N GLU A 368 25.37 8.14 18.72
CA GLU A 368 24.57 9.18 18.04
C GLU A 368 24.63 9.05 16.51
N SER A 369 25.85 8.95 15.98
CA SER A 369 26.08 8.82 14.53
C SER A 369 25.48 7.51 14.00
N PHE A 370 25.69 6.40 14.71
CA PHE A 370 25.11 5.10 14.38
C PHE A 370 23.58 5.13 14.40
N TYR A 371 22.97 5.78 15.39
CA TYR A 371 21.53 5.94 15.49
C TYR A 371 20.94 6.73 14.31
N LEU A 372 21.58 7.85 13.94
CA LEU A 372 21.16 8.63 12.79
C LEU A 372 21.27 7.84 11.47
N VAL A 373 22.33 7.03 11.31
CA VAL A 373 22.45 6.13 10.15
C VAL A 373 21.29 5.13 10.11
N GLN A 374 20.88 4.56 11.24
CA GLN A 374 19.72 3.67 11.28
C GLN A 374 18.41 4.38 10.87
N LEU A 375 18.20 5.63 11.30
CA LEU A 375 17.05 6.44 10.85
C LEU A 375 17.06 6.62 9.32
N MET A 376 18.22 6.94 8.74
CA MET A 376 18.38 7.09 7.29
C MET A 376 18.13 5.76 6.56
N VAL A 377 18.60 4.64 7.09
CA VAL A 377 18.35 3.31 6.53
C VAL A 377 16.87 2.95 6.59
N PHE A 378 16.19 3.23 7.70
CA PHE A 378 14.75 3.04 7.82
C PHE A 378 14.00 3.91 6.79
N HIS A 379 14.30 5.21 6.73
CA HIS A 379 13.71 6.10 5.73
C HIS A 379 13.92 5.59 4.30
N LYS A 380 15.15 5.14 3.95
CA LYS A 380 15.46 4.57 2.64
C LYS A 380 14.60 3.35 2.33
N ARG A 381 14.37 2.45 3.30
CA ARG A 381 13.49 1.28 3.12
C ARG A 381 12.03 1.70 2.87
N LEU A 382 11.52 2.69 3.59
CA LEU A 382 10.16 3.23 3.35
C LEU A 382 10.06 3.84 1.95
N MET A 383 11.07 4.60 1.51
CA MET A 383 11.10 5.18 0.17
C MET A 383 11.24 4.13 -0.94
N GLN A 384 12.02 3.06 -0.72
CA GLN A 384 12.09 1.93 -1.66
C GLN A 384 10.72 1.26 -1.80
N GLN A 385 10.03 1.03 -0.67
CA GLN A 385 8.71 0.45 -0.70
C GLN A 385 7.69 1.37 -1.39
N ARG A 386 7.77 2.67 -1.12
CA ARG A 386 6.96 3.66 -1.81
C ARG A 386 7.19 3.61 -3.32
N ASN A 387 8.43 3.54 -3.79
CA ASN A 387 8.71 3.45 -5.22
C ASN A 387 8.12 2.17 -5.85
N LEU A 388 8.18 1.04 -5.14
CA LEU A 388 7.54 -0.21 -5.58
C LEU A 388 6.01 -0.05 -5.69
N MET A 389 5.41 0.65 -4.72
CA MET A 389 4.00 1.00 -4.70
C MET A 389 3.65 1.94 -5.86
N ASP A 390 4.41 3.01 -6.07
CA ASP A 390 4.23 3.99 -7.15
C ASP A 390 4.26 3.28 -8.52
N ASP A 391 5.25 2.45 -8.76
CA ASP A 391 5.35 1.66 -10.00
C ASP A 391 4.23 0.61 -10.18
N TYR A 392 3.70 0.06 -9.08
CA TYR A 392 2.59 -0.88 -9.15
C TYR A 392 1.30 -0.15 -9.56
N PHE A 393 0.98 0.93 -8.86
CA PHE A 393 -0.25 1.69 -9.04
C PHE A 393 -0.24 2.61 -10.27
N GLN A 394 0.92 3.03 -10.77
CA GLN A 394 1.00 3.88 -11.96
C GLN A 394 0.27 3.24 -13.15
N ASP A 395 0.46 1.94 -13.36
CA ASP A 395 -0.15 1.22 -14.48
C ASP A 395 -1.64 0.94 -14.25
N MET A 396 -2.08 0.93 -12.99
CA MET A 396 -3.50 0.77 -12.63
C MET A 396 -4.27 2.09 -12.73
N PHE A 397 -3.68 3.20 -12.29
CA PHE A 397 -4.37 4.48 -12.18
C PHE A 397 -4.64 5.16 -13.51
N MET A 398 -3.84 4.93 -14.56
CA MET A 398 -4.10 5.56 -15.86
C MET A 398 -5.44 5.12 -16.47
N PRO A 399 -5.69 3.83 -16.73
CA PRO A 399 -6.98 3.40 -17.27
C PRO A 399 -8.13 3.70 -16.31
N LEU A 400 -7.90 3.51 -15.00
CA LEU A 400 -8.88 3.83 -13.95
C LEU A 400 -9.31 5.29 -13.99
N THR A 401 -8.36 6.22 -14.08
CA THR A 401 -8.63 7.66 -14.16
C THR A 401 -9.51 8.00 -15.36
N VAL A 402 -9.17 7.48 -16.54
CA VAL A 402 -9.92 7.77 -17.77
C VAL A 402 -11.34 7.25 -17.65
N ILE A 403 -11.52 6.00 -17.22
CA ILE A 403 -12.83 5.39 -17.05
C ILE A 403 -13.67 6.16 -16.02
N VAL A 404 -13.08 6.51 -14.88
CA VAL A 404 -13.76 7.25 -13.82
C VAL A 404 -14.19 8.65 -14.27
N ILE A 405 -13.37 9.36 -15.05
CA ILE A 405 -13.74 10.67 -15.62
C ILE A 405 -14.93 10.52 -16.56
N VAL A 406 -14.89 9.52 -17.46
CA VAL A 406 -16.01 9.25 -18.39
C VAL A 406 -17.27 8.90 -17.60
N MET A 407 -17.17 8.00 -16.62
CA MET A 407 -18.29 7.63 -15.75
C MET A 407 -18.88 8.83 -15.01
N LEU A 408 -18.02 9.73 -14.49
CA LEU A 408 -18.48 10.94 -13.81
C LEU A 408 -19.25 11.87 -14.75
N ILE A 409 -18.72 12.12 -15.96
CA ILE A 409 -19.40 12.93 -16.98
C ILE A 409 -20.76 12.33 -17.32
N VAL A 410 -20.79 11.03 -17.59
CA VAL A 410 -22.00 10.29 -17.95
C VAL A 410 -23.01 10.32 -16.80
N SER A 411 -22.57 10.13 -15.55
CA SER A 411 -23.46 10.15 -14.39
C SER A 411 -24.02 11.52 -14.09
N MET A 412 -23.23 12.59 -14.28
CA MET A 412 -23.73 13.96 -14.15
C MET A 412 -24.76 14.25 -15.24
N PHE A 413 -24.50 13.84 -16.48
CA PHE A 413 -25.46 14.03 -17.55
C PHE A 413 -26.77 13.27 -17.30
N ALA A 414 -26.70 11.98 -16.98
CA ALA A 414 -27.86 11.14 -16.71
C ALA A 414 -28.64 11.60 -15.46
N GLY A 415 -27.94 12.07 -14.41
CA GLY A 415 -28.54 12.51 -13.16
C GLY A 415 -29.24 13.88 -13.24
N PHE A 416 -28.77 14.79 -14.09
CA PHE A 416 -29.31 16.16 -14.16
C PHE A 416 -30.23 16.41 -15.36
N MET A 417 -30.21 15.55 -16.38
CA MET A 417 -31.11 15.68 -17.52
C MET A 417 -32.45 14.97 -17.23
N PRO A 418 -33.60 15.60 -17.52
CA PRO A 418 -34.92 14.98 -17.36
C PRO A 418 -35.22 14.01 -18.50
N LEU A 419 -34.27 13.12 -18.82
CA LEU A 419 -34.36 12.10 -19.86
C LEU A 419 -34.68 10.71 -19.29
N LEU A 420 -34.57 10.56 -17.96
CA LEU A 420 -34.69 9.29 -17.28
C LEU A 420 -35.81 9.37 -16.23
N PRO A 421 -36.50 8.24 -15.96
CA PRO A 421 -37.45 8.15 -14.86
C PRO A 421 -36.84 8.60 -13.54
N GLY A 422 -37.66 9.17 -12.65
CA GLY A 422 -37.18 9.75 -11.39
C GLY A 422 -36.35 8.79 -10.52
N ILE A 423 -36.73 7.50 -10.51
CA ILE A 423 -36.02 6.44 -9.78
C ILE A 423 -34.63 6.18 -10.38
N VAL A 424 -34.53 6.07 -11.71
CA VAL A 424 -33.25 5.87 -12.41
C VAL A 424 -32.34 7.09 -12.22
N ARG A 425 -32.91 8.29 -12.25
CA ARG A 425 -32.17 9.54 -11.98
C ARG A 425 -31.60 9.55 -10.56
N LEU A 426 -32.40 9.17 -9.56
CA LEU A 426 -31.93 9.06 -8.16
C LEU A 426 -30.79 8.05 -8.03
N LYS A 427 -30.92 6.87 -8.66
CA LYS A 427 -29.85 5.86 -8.75
C LYS A 427 -28.56 6.46 -9.31
N MET A 428 -28.63 7.18 -10.44
CA MET A 428 -27.46 7.81 -11.04
C MET A 428 -26.80 8.87 -10.15
N ILE A 429 -27.59 9.63 -9.39
CA ILE A 429 -27.07 10.61 -8.41
C ILE A 429 -26.33 9.90 -7.27
N ILE A 430 -26.90 8.82 -6.72
CA ILE A 430 -26.26 8.01 -5.66
C ILE A 430 -24.96 7.37 -6.18
N MET A 431 -24.98 6.88 -7.42
CA MET A 431 -23.79 6.31 -8.05
C MET A 431 -22.70 7.37 -8.30
N ALA A 432 -23.08 8.57 -8.77
CA ALA A 432 -22.16 9.69 -8.96
C ALA A 432 -21.52 10.13 -7.63
N SER A 433 -22.30 10.20 -6.54
CA SER A 433 -21.78 10.55 -5.23
C SER A 433 -20.83 9.48 -4.69
N GLY A 434 -21.12 8.20 -4.93
CA GLY A 434 -20.22 7.09 -4.63
C GLY A 434 -18.87 7.20 -5.36
N ILE A 435 -18.89 7.51 -6.66
CA ILE A 435 -17.66 7.76 -7.44
C ILE A 435 -16.89 8.96 -6.90
N LEU A 436 -17.56 10.08 -6.63
CA LEU A 436 -16.91 11.27 -6.07
C LEU A 436 -16.30 10.97 -4.71
N GLY A 437 -16.97 10.20 -3.85
CA GLY A 437 -16.44 9.74 -2.58
C GLY A 437 -15.19 8.86 -2.76
N TYR A 438 -15.23 7.92 -3.71
CA TYR A 438 -14.07 7.09 -4.04
C TYR A 438 -12.89 7.92 -4.55
N ILE A 439 -13.12 8.82 -5.51
CA ILE A 439 -12.10 9.76 -6.01
C ILE A 439 -11.53 10.55 -4.83
N PHE A 440 -12.39 11.14 -3.99
CA PHE A 440 -11.95 11.93 -2.84
C PHE A 440 -11.01 11.14 -1.92
N VAL A 441 -11.33 9.88 -1.61
CA VAL A 441 -10.47 9.02 -0.79
C VAL A 441 -9.11 8.79 -1.44
N ILE A 442 -9.06 8.48 -2.74
CA ILE A 442 -7.80 8.27 -3.46
C ILE A 442 -6.93 9.53 -3.39
N PHE A 443 -7.51 10.70 -3.63
CA PHE A 443 -6.79 11.96 -3.58
C PHE A 443 -6.37 12.37 -2.16
N TYR A 444 -7.22 12.14 -1.16
CA TYR A 444 -6.88 12.31 0.24
C TYR A 444 -5.66 11.45 0.62
N CYS A 445 -5.61 10.21 0.15
CA CYS A 445 -4.45 9.34 0.34
C CYS A 445 -3.19 9.88 -0.36
N GLY A 446 -3.32 10.47 -1.56
CA GLY A 446 -2.23 11.15 -2.24
C GLY A 446 -1.61 12.30 -1.44
N GLU A 447 -2.45 13.13 -0.81
CA GLU A 447 -2.03 14.25 0.03
C GLU A 447 -1.44 13.78 1.38
N LEU A 448 -2.01 12.73 1.95
CA LEU A 448 -1.44 12.07 3.13
C LEU A 448 -0.01 11.58 2.86
N LEU A 449 0.27 11.00 1.69
CA LEU A 449 1.63 10.58 1.34
C LEU A 449 2.58 11.78 1.18
N ALA A 450 2.11 12.87 0.58
CA ALA A 450 2.94 14.06 0.37
C ALA A 450 3.35 14.71 1.70
N SER A 451 2.43 14.75 2.67
CA SER A 451 2.66 15.34 4.00
C SER A 451 3.58 14.51 4.92
N CYS A 452 3.80 13.22 4.65
CA CYS A 452 4.64 12.36 5.50
C CYS A 452 6.09 12.86 5.60
N ASN A 453 6.69 13.25 4.47
CA ASN A 453 8.09 13.71 4.44
C ASN A 453 8.26 15.09 5.08
N GLU A 454 7.29 15.98 4.88
CA GLU A 454 7.27 17.30 5.52
C GLU A 454 7.17 17.15 7.05
N SER A 455 6.27 16.29 7.52
CA SER A 455 6.14 15.98 8.95
C SER A 455 7.42 15.42 9.54
N LEU A 456 8.16 14.58 8.80
CA LEU A 456 9.45 14.05 9.22
C LEU A 456 10.53 15.14 9.30
N ALA A 457 10.62 16.03 8.30
CA ALA A 457 11.54 17.16 8.30
C ALA A 457 11.29 18.11 9.48
N THR A 458 10.03 18.48 9.71
CA THR A 458 9.62 19.30 10.87
C THR A 458 9.96 18.62 12.18
N THR A 459 9.81 17.31 12.27
CA THR A 459 10.14 16.56 13.49
C THR A 459 11.63 16.51 13.75
N LEU A 460 12.43 16.34 12.71
CA LEU A 460 13.89 16.40 12.81
C LEU A 460 14.35 17.77 13.30
N TRP A 461 13.74 18.84 12.79
CA TRP A 461 14.00 20.21 13.25
C TRP A 461 13.67 20.43 14.73
N LEU A 462 12.56 19.85 15.21
CA LEU A 462 12.11 19.93 16.60
C LEU A 462 12.83 18.97 17.56
N SER A 463 13.70 18.08 17.05
CA SER A 463 14.52 17.20 17.87
C SER A 463 15.62 17.98 18.60
N ARG A 464 16.31 17.34 19.57
CA ARG A 464 17.43 17.99 20.29
C ARG A 464 18.74 17.91 19.52
N TRP A 465 18.70 18.13 18.21
CA TRP A 465 19.86 17.94 17.35
C TRP A 465 21.07 18.83 17.70
N TYR A 466 20.84 19.96 18.34
CA TYR A 466 21.89 20.89 18.79
C TYR A 466 22.75 20.32 19.94
N THR A 467 22.32 19.22 20.58
CA THR A 467 23.13 18.51 21.59
C THR A 467 24.02 17.43 20.97
N CYS A 468 23.84 17.11 19.69
CA CYS A 468 24.61 16.07 19.01
C CYS A 468 26.01 16.57 18.62
N SER A 469 26.91 15.62 18.40
CA SER A 469 28.24 15.89 17.84
C SER A 469 28.19 16.52 16.43
N GLN A 470 29.21 17.31 16.09
CA GLN A 470 29.30 18.03 14.80
C GLN A 470 29.19 17.11 13.56
N GLY A 471 29.76 15.91 13.64
CA GLY A 471 29.63 14.89 12.58
C GLY A 471 28.17 14.46 12.37
N THR A 472 27.45 14.20 13.46
CA THR A 472 26.02 13.86 13.44
C THR A 472 25.19 15.03 12.90
N ILE A 473 25.47 16.27 13.30
CA ILE A 473 24.78 17.46 12.79
C ILE A 473 24.93 17.57 11.26
N ARG A 474 26.13 17.36 10.72
CA ARG A 474 26.37 17.38 9.27
C ARG A 474 25.54 16.33 8.53
N ASN A 475 25.51 15.10 9.04
CA ASN A 475 24.68 14.03 8.48
C ASN A 475 23.19 14.35 8.58
N MET A 476 22.78 15.01 9.66
CA MET A 476 21.40 15.40 9.86
C MET A 476 20.95 16.47 8.85
N ILE A 477 21.81 17.43 8.50
CA ILE A 477 21.53 18.41 7.45
C ILE A 477 21.30 17.70 6.10
N LEU A 478 22.10 16.68 5.79
CA LEU A 478 21.89 15.87 4.59
C LEU A 478 20.54 15.15 4.64
N PHE A 479 20.21 14.54 5.78
CA PHE A 479 18.93 13.88 5.97
C PHE A 479 17.74 14.86 5.85
N LEU A 480 17.85 16.07 6.38
CA LEU A 480 16.85 17.12 6.22
C LEU A 480 16.64 17.47 4.74
N ARG A 481 17.72 17.70 3.99
CA ARG A 481 17.65 18.00 2.54
C ARG A 481 16.95 16.91 1.75
N MET A 482 17.18 15.64 2.09
CA MET A 482 16.49 14.52 1.45
C MET A 482 14.97 14.53 1.68
N ASN A 483 14.50 15.16 2.77
CA ASN A 483 13.09 15.21 3.16
C ASN A 483 12.38 16.52 2.79
N GLN A 484 13.09 17.51 2.24
CA GLN A 484 12.50 18.81 1.87
C GLN A 484 11.56 18.72 0.66
N LYS A 485 11.79 17.78 -0.26
CA LYS A 485 10.95 17.63 -1.44
C LYS A 485 9.69 16.86 -1.06
N GLN A 486 8.52 17.47 -1.27
CA GLN A 486 7.27 16.73 -1.18
C GLN A 486 7.22 15.68 -2.30
N HIS A 487 7.01 14.44 -1.89
CA HIS A 487 6.85 13.34 -2.82
C HIS A 487 5.36 13.09 -2.99
N TYR A 488 4.80 13.62 -4.08
CA TYR A 488 3.44 13.30 -4.52
C TYR A 488 3.42 11.97 -5.27
N PHE A 489 2.31 11.25 -5.17
CA PHE A 489 2.03 10.19 -6.13
C PHE A 489 1.79 10.83 -7.50
N LEU A 490 2.49 10.36 -8.54
CA LEU A 490 2.41 10.92 -9.89
C LEU A 490 1.64 9.98 -10.82
N ILE A 491 0.43 10.35 -11.19
CA ILE A 491 -0.31 9.70 -12.27
C ILE A 491 0.42 10.00 -13.58
N MET A 492 0.73 8.96 -14.36
CA MET A 492 1.47 9.07 -15.62
C MET A 492 2.82 9.78 -15.50
N ARG A 493 3.45 9.75 -14.31
CA ARG A 493 4.68 10.49 -13.98
C ARG A 493 4.59 12.01 -14.20
N LYS A 494 3.39 12.55 -14.44
CA LYS A 494 3.17 13.96 -14.80
C LYS A 494 2.20 14.66 -13.85
N TRP A 495 1.10 14.01 -13.49
CA TRP A 495 0.04 14.65 -12.71
C TRP A 495 0.11 14.27 -11.25
N LYS A 496 0.23 15.28 -10.38
CA LYS A 496 0.25 15.09 -8.94
C LYS A 496 -1.14 14.73 -8.45
N LEU A 497 -1.27 13.59 -7.79
CA LEU A 497 -2.48 13.19 -7.09
C LEU A 497 -2.70 14.12 -5.88
N SER A 498 -3.38 15.23 -6.13
CA SER A 498 -3.54 16.37 -5.22
C SER A 498 -4.96 16.92 -5.29
N TYR A 499 -5.46 17.55 -4.23
CA TYR A 499 -6.83 18.11 -4.22
C TYR A 499 -7.06 19.10 -5.36
N ARG A 500 -6.02 19.86 -5.72
CA ARG A 500 -6.07 20.78 -6.85
C ARG A 500 -6.39 20.07 -8.16
N TRP A 501 -5.80 18.89 -8.39
CA TRP A 501 -6.08 18.09 -9.58
C TRP A 501 -7.48 17.46 -9.53
N MET A 502 -7.93 17.03 -8.34
CA MET A 502 -9.31 16.52 -8.14
C MET A 502 -10.36 17.58 -8.52
N ILE A 503 -10.19 18.80 -8.00
CA ILE A 503 -11.07 19.93 -8.31
C ILE A 503 -11.03 20.22 -9.81
N GLY A 504 -9.86 20.11 -10.45
CA GLY A 504 -9.71 20.21 -11.90
C GLY A 504 -10.55 19.19 -12.66
N VAL A 505 -10.51 17.91 -12.25
CA VAL A 505 -11.30 16.83 -12.85
C VAL A 505 -12.81 17.08 -12.70
N VAL A 506 -13.26 17.46 -11.49
CA VAL A 506 -14.68 17.74 -11.24
C VAL A 506 -15.15 18.96 -12.05
N ARG A 507 -14.35 20.03 -12.09
CA ARG A 507 -14.63 21.22 -12.91
C ARG A 507 -14.69 20.88 -14.39
N PHE A 508 -13.78 20.04 -14.88
CA PHE A 508 -13.79 19.57 -16.26
C PHE A 508 -15.08 18.80 -16.56
N ALA A 509 -15.43 17.81 -15.73
CA ALA A 509 -16.65 17.02 -15.91
C ALA A 509 -17.92 17.90 -15.92
N TYR A 510 -17.99 18.85 -14.98
CA TYR A 510 -19.08 19.82 -14.90
C TYR A 510 -19.14 20.75 -16.12
N SER A 511 -17.99 21.20 -16.62
CA SER A 511 -17.91 22.06 -17.80
C SER A 511 -18.41 21.33 -19.06
N VAL A 512 -17.99 20.07 -19.24
CA VAL A 512 -18.47 19.22 -20.33
C VAL A 512 -19.98 19.03 -20.23
N PHE A 513 -20.50 18.74 -19.02
CA PHE A 513 -21.93 18.64 -18.77
C PHE A 513 -22.68 19.92 -19.18
N ASN A 514 -22.23 21.09 -18.75
CA ASN A 514 -22.88 22.36 -19.08
C ASN A 514 -22.91 22.64 -20.59
N VAL A 515 -21.82 22.34 -21.30
CA VAL A 515 -21.76 22.47 -22.76
C VAL A 515 -22.80 21.57 -23.44
N MET A 516 -22.90 20.30 -23.00
CA MET A 516 -23.90 19.38 -23.55
C MET A 516 -25.33 19.83 -23.25
N ARG A 517 -25.59 20.34 -22.04
CA ARG A 517 -26.90 20.88 -21.64
C ARG A 517 -27.32 22.06 -22.52
N ILE A 518 -26.45 23.05 -22.71
CA ILE A 518 -26.74 24.23 -23.53
C ILE A 518 -27.01 23.84 -24.98
N ARG A 519 -26.23 22.90 -25.53
CA ARG A 519 -26.44 22.43 -26.91
C ARG A 519 -27.81 21.79 -27.09
N LYS A 520 -28.26 20.99 -26.12
CA LYS A 520 -29.60 20.37 -26.17
C LYS A 520 -30.72 21.42 -26.12
N GLN A 521 -30.58 22.45 -25.29
CA GLN A 521 -31.55 23.55 -25.19
C GLN A 521 -31.66 24.38 -26.48
N ARG A 522 -30.67 24.33 -27.37
CA ARG A 522 -30.70 25.01 -28.67
C ARG A 522 -31.25 24.14 -29.80
N SER A 523 -31.27 22.82 -29.63
CA SER A 523 -31.68 21.87 -30.66
C SER A 523 -33.15 21.41 -30.54
N GLY A 524 -33.78 21.68 -29.39
CA GLY A 524 -35.22 21.52 -29.20
C GLY A 524 -35.84 22.89 -29.04
#